data_AF-A0A6I6IX48-F1
#
_entry.id   AF-A0A6I6IX48-F1
#
_cell.length_a   1.000
_cell.length_b   1.000
_cell.length_c   1.000
_cell.angle_alpha   90.00
_cell.angle_beta   90.00
_cell.angle_gamma   90.00
#
_symmetry.space_group_name_H-M   'P 1'
#
loop_
_entity.id
_entity.type
_entity.pdbx_description
1 polymer ?
#
loop_
_entity_poly.entity_id
_entity_poly.type
_entity_poly.pdbx_seq_one_letter_code
_entity_poly.pdbx_strand_id
1 'polypeptide(L)'
;MIDPPEVLGDIGITVMDGAYFSTMPYPPQGCYSLSHVRYTPQIRWQSSEYPVSPYEVLERAQRPSYARQMIADSQRYLPCMAQSVERGSIFEAKAIPTASKISDSRPIIFHKGHSDSRVTTVLGGKIDNIYDLFSAIRENLPECAAAHGRLVVGRQAV
;
A
#
# COMPACT_ATOMS: atom_id res chain seq x y z
N MET A 1 7.40 -3.42 12.69
CA MET A 1 8.79 -2.95 12.56
C MET A 1 9.64 -3.71 13.53
N ILE A 2 10.86 -4.04 13.12
CA ILE A 2 11.76 -4.90 13.86
C ILE A 2 13.19 -4.37 13.78
N ASP A 3 14.00 -4.67 14.77
CA ASP A 3 15.44 -4.80 14.56
C ASP A 3 15.68 -6.14 13.85
N PRO A 4 16.34 -6.13 12.68
CA PRO A 4 16.62 -7.36 11.97
C PRO A 4 17.76 -8.13 12.66
N PRO A 5 17.89 -9.43 12.37
CA PRO A 5 19.12 -10.17 12.64
C PRO A 5 20.31 -9.53 11.92
N GLU A 6 21.50 -9.57 12.52
CA GLU A 6 22.73 -8.98 11.95
C GLU A 6 23.03 -9.50 10.54
N VAL A 7 22.74 -10.78 10.28
CA VAL A 7 22.93 -11.43 8.97
C VAL A 7 22.08 -10.82 7.85
N LEU A 8 21.02 -10.09 8.19
CA LEU A 8 20.19 -9.37 7.22
C LEU A 8 20.62 -7.91 7.03
N GLY A 9 21.77 -7.48 7.57
CA GLY A 9 22.28 -6.12 7.40
C GLY A 9 22.19 -5.65 5.95
N ASP A 10 21.48 -4.54 5.74
CA ASP A 10 21.15 -3.94 4.43
C ASP A 10 20.47 -4.83 3.35
N ILE A 11 19.95 -6.02 3.71
CA ILE A 11 19.29 -6.94 2.79
C ILE A 11 17.78 -6.97 3.01
N GLY A 12 17.03 -6.53 2.00
CA GLY A 12 15.58 -6.74 1.92
C GLY A 12 15.22 -8.11 1.35
N ILE A 13 14.32 -8.84 2.00
CA ILE A 13 13.83 -10.14 1.53
C ILE A 13 12.30 -10.10 1.39
N THR A 14 11.79 -10.61 0.29
CA THR A 14 10.37 -10.88 0.08
C THR A 14 10.18 -12.34 -0.32
N VAL A 15 9.27 -13.03 0.35
CA VAL A 15 8.83 -14.38 -0.01
C VAL A 15 7.48 -14.28 -0.72
N MET A 16 7.42 -14.73 -1.99
CA MET A 16 6.28 -14.55 -2.90
C MET A 16 5.46 -15.83 -3.18
N ASP A 17 5.83 -16.99 -2.59
CA ASP A 17 5.10 -18.29 -2.66
C ASP A 17 4.78 -18.85 -1.23
N GLY A 18 3.50 -18.93 -0.82
CA GLY A 18 3.07 -19.37 0.52
C GLY A 18 2.62 -18.26 1.51
N ALA A 19 3.10 -18.32 2.76
CA ALA A 19 2.82 -17.30 3.78
C ALA A 19 3.64 -16.02 3.50
N TYR A 20 3.21 -15.25 2.49
CA TYR A 20 3.98 -14.11 1.97
C TYR A 20 4.33 -13.10 3.05
N PHE A 21 5.61 -12.78 3.13
CA PHE A 21 6.10 -11.72 3.98
C PHE A 21 7.26 -10.99 3.31
N SER A 22 7.46 -9.75 3.74
CA SER A 22 8.63 -8.96 3.38
C SER A 22 9.27 -8.39 4.64
N THR A 23 10.59 -8.51 4.73
CA THR A 23 11.43 -7.78 5.68
C THR A 23 12.31 -6.83 4.88
N MET A 24 12.15 -5.53 5.06
CA MET A 24 12.78 -4.50 4.22
C MET A 24 13.43 -3.42 5.08
N PRO A 25 14.62 -2.91 4.72
CA PRO A 25 15.19 -1.73 5.37
C PRO A 25 14.17 -0.59 5.41
N TYR A 26 14.06 0.07 6.56
CA TYR A 26 13.21 1.23 6.77
C TYR A 26 14.04 2.39 7.34
N PRO A 27 14.82 3.09 6.47
CA PRO A 27 15.77 4.11 6.88
C PRO A 27 15.21 5.23 7.76
N PRO A 28 13.98 5.76 7.55
CA PRO A 28 13.45 6.85 8.36
C PRO A 28 13.39 6.59 9.87
N GLN A 29 13.40 5.32 10.29
CA GLN A 29 13.41 4.93 11.70
C GLN A 29 14.60 4.03 12.06
N GLY A 30 15.59 3.90 11.18
CA GLY A 30 16.79 3.09 11.42
C GLY A 30 16.50 1.63 11.77
N CYS A 31 15.41 1.05 11.24
CA CYS A 31 14.98 -0.32 11.54
C CYS A 31 14.50 -1.02 10.27
N TYR A 32 13.89 -2.20 10.40
CA TYR A 32 13.27 -2.92 9.30
C TYR A 32 11.74 -2.90 9.40
N SER A 33 11.09 -2.72 8.26
CA SER A 33 9.66 -3.01 8.13
C SER A 33 9.48 -4.51 7.95
N LEU A 34 8.54 -5.08 8.70
CA LEU A 34 8.10 -6.47 8.53
C LEU A 34 6.62 -6.41 8.16
N SER A 35 6.26 -6.96 7.01
CA SER A 35 4.87 -7.06 6.52
C SER A 35 4.54 -8.50 6.18
N HIS A 36 3.28 -8.90 6.35
CA HIS A 36 2.83 -10.28 6.16
C HIS A 36 1.38 -10.31 5.68
N VAL A 37 1.07 -11.10 4.65
CA VAL A 37 -0.26 -11.07 4.01
C VAL A 37 -1.41 -11.51 4.91
N ARG A 38 -1.13 -12.41 5.86
CA ARG A 38 -2.11 -12.86 6.85
C ARG A 38 -2.33 -11.88 8.01
N TYR A 39 -1.26 -11.26 8.50
CA TYR A 39 -1.27 -10.56 9.80
C TYR A 39 -1.28 -9.03 9.67
N THR A 40 -0.84 -8.49 8.54
CA THR A 40 -0.89 -7.04 8.29
C THR A 40 -2.32 -6.52 8.03
N PRO A 41 -3.21 -7.22 7.29
CA PRO A 41 -4.59 -6.79 7.17
C PRO A 41 -5.36 -7.08 8.47
N GLN A 42 -5.75 -6.03 9.21
CA GLN A 42 -6.44 -6.18 10.50
C GLN A 42 -7.94 -5.90 10.42
N ILE A 43 -8.33 -4.85 9.70
CA ILE A 43 -9.72 -4.38 9.63
C ILE A 43 -10.09 -4.19 8.15
N ARG A 44 -11.30 -4.62 7.79
CA ARG A 44 -11.91 -4.40 6.48
C ARG A 44 -13.33 -3.92 6.69
N TRP A 45 -13.73 -2.88 5.95
CA TRP A 45 -15.09 -2.36 5.96
C TRP A 45 -15.44 -1.86 4.56
N GLN A 46 -16.75 -1.67 4.32
CA GLN A 46 -17.24 -1.04 3.11
C GLN A 46 -17.72 0.37 3.45
N SER A 47 -17.28 1.36 2.67
CA SER A 47 -17.68 2.75 2.87
C SER A 47 -19.18 2.99 2.65
N SER A 48 -19.85 2.13 1.89
CA SER A 48 -21.31 2.18 1.71
C SER A 48 -22.09 1.80 2.96
N GLU A 49 -21.52 0.96 3.82
CA GLU A 49 -22.15 0.48 5.06
C GLU A 49 -21.81 1.37 6.25
N TYR A 50 -20.62 2.00 6.21
CA TYR A 50 -20.13 2.87 7.28
C TYR A 50 -19.46 4.11 6.66
N PRO A 51 -20.23 5.19 6.39
CA PRO A 51 -19.76 6.37 5.67
C PRO A 51 -18.99 7.33 6.58
N VAL A 52 -18.03 6.78 7.34
CA VAL A 52 -17.09 7.55 8.15
C VAL A 52 -15.77 7.69 7.40
N SER A 53 -15.03 8.74 7.73
CA SER A 53 -13.68 8.92 7.21
C SER A 53 -12.79 7.72 7.58
N PRO A 54 -11.96 7.20 6.66
CA PRO A 54 -10.99 6.15 6.99
C PRO A 54 -10.04 6.52 8.14
N TYR A 55 -9.76 7.82 8.31
CA TYR A 55 -8.95 8.33 9.41
C TYR A 55 -9.66 8.18 10.75
N GLU A 56 -10.97 8.44 10.82
CA GLU A 56 -11.75 8.21 12.04
C GLU A 56 -11.81 6.73 12.42
N VAL A 57 -11.92 5.85 11.42
CA VAL A 57 -11.86 4.39 11.65
C VAL A 57 -10.50 4.03 12.27
N LEU A 58 -9.41 4.56 11.71
CA LEU A 58 -8.06 4.28 12.17
C LEU A 58 -7.79 4.80 13.59
N GLU A 59 -8.33 5.97 13.94
CA GLU A 59 -8.22 6.55 15.29
C GLU A 59 -8.96 5.72 16.35
N ARG A 60 -10.14 5.19 16.00
CA ARG A 60 -10.97 4.37 16.90
C ARG A 60 -10.55 2.90 16.94
N ALA A 61 -9.81 2.44 15.94
CA ALA A 61 -9.41 1.04 15.83
C ALA A 61 -8.48 0.64 16.98
N GLN A 62 -8.70 -0.58 17.50
CA GLN A 62 -7.65 -1.26 18.24
C GLN A 62 -6.49 -1.55 17.28
N ARG A 63 -5.27 -1.31 17.74
CA ARG A 63 -4.04 -1.42 16.95
C ARG A 63 -3.09 -2.45 17.57
N PRO A 64 -3.52 -3.73 17.70
CA PRO A 64 -2.65 -4.77 18.24
C PRO A 64 -1.46 -4.98 17.30
N SER A 65 -0.30 -5.25 17.89
CA SER A 65 0.85 -5.73 17.12
C SER A 65 0.73 -7.23 16.90
N TYR A 66 0.99 -7.66 15.67
CA TYR A 66 1.15 -9.07 15.32
C TYR A 66 2.60 -9.43 14.99
N ALA A 67 3.56 -8.60 15.40
CA ALA A 67 4.97 -8.79 15.07
C ALA A 67 5.50 -10.16 15.51
N ARG A 68 5.11 -10.66 16.69
CA ARG A 68 5.52 -11.98 17.18
C ARG A 68 5.04 -13.11 16.28
N GLN A 69 3.78 -13.07 15.86
CA GLN A 69 3.20 -14.05 14.95
C GLN A 69 3.88 -13.98 13.57
N MET A 70 4.11 -12.77 13.08
CA MET A 70 4.80 -12.53 11.81
C MET A 70 6.23 -13.07 11.85
N ILE A 71 6.98 -12.80 12.91
CA ILE A 71 8.34 -13.33 13.11
C ILE A 71 8.33 -14.85 13.16
N ALA A 72 7.40 -15.45 13.93
CA ALA A 72 7.29 -16.90 14.07
C ALA A 72 6.97 -17.60 12.74
N ASP A 73 6.02 -17.07 11.94
CA ASP A 73 5.69 -17.66 10.63
C ASP A 73 6.83 -17.46 9.62
N SER A 74 7.51 -16.29 9.66
CA SER A 74 8.65 -15.97 8.78
C SER A 74 9.83 -16.93 8.96
N GLN A 75 10.04 -17.46 10.18
CA GLN A 75 11.12 -18.41 10.49
C GLN A 75 11.05 -19.71 9.68
N ARG A 76 9.89 -20.07 9.13
CA ARG A 76 9.73 -21.25 8.27
C ARG A 76 10.56 -21.16 6.99
N TYR A 77 10.77 -19.95 6.49
CA TYR A 77 11.53 -19.68 5.26
C TYR A 77 12.85 -18.98 5.55
N LEU A 78 12.93 -18.21 6.64
CA LEU A 78 14.10 -17.44 7.02
C LEU A 78 14.40 -17.62 8.52
N PRO A 79 15.04 -18.74 8.93
CA PRO A 79 15.21 -19.11 10.34
C PRO A 79 15.89 -18.05 11.21
N CYS A 80 16.79 -17.24 10.65
CA CYS A 80 17.46 -16.16 11.38
C CYS A 80 16.47 -15.12 11.94
N MET A 81 15.25 -15.02 11.39
CA MET A 81 14.19 -14.14 11.91
C MET A 81 13.89 -14.38 13.39
N ALA A 82 14.22 -15.54 13.96
CA ALA A 82 14.13 -15.82 15.40
C ALA A 82 14.89 -14.80 16.27
N GLN A 83 15.92 -14.14 15.73
CA GLN A 83 16.72 -13.13 16.41
C GLN A 83 16.17 -11.71 16.29
N SER A 84 15.07 -11.53 15.54
CA SER A 84 14.47 -10.21 15.33
C SER A 84 13.82 -9.70 16.61
N VAL A 85 13.96 -8.41 16.89
CA VAL A 85 13.34 -7.77 18.06
C VAL A 85 12.23 -6.83 17.58
N GLU A 86 11.04 -6.96 18.15
CA GLU A 86 9.93 -6.04 17.85
C GLU A 86 10.25 -4.61 18.32
N ARG A 87 10.15 -3.64 17.39
CA ARG A 87 10.30 -2.20 17.67
C ARG A 87 8.97 -1.48 17.84
N GLY A 88 7.95 -1.91 17.11
CA GLY A 88 6.63 -1.26 17.08
C GLY A 88 5.88 -1.47 15.77
N SER A 89 4.72 -0.84 15.63
CA SER A 89 3.83 -1.02 14.46
C SER A 89 3.37 0.32 13.88
N ILE A 90 3.24 0.36 12.56
CA ILE A 90 2.64 1.47 11.80
C ILE A 90 1.33 0.96 11.20
N PHE A 91 0.30 1.79 11.22
CA PHE A 91 -1.04 1.45 10.75
C PHE A 91 -1.51 2.50 9.74
N GLU A 92 -2.18 2.04 8.69
CA GLU A 92 -2.66 2.89 7.61
C GLU A 92 -3.93 2.29 7.00
N ALA A 93 -4.86 3.16 6.61
CA ALA A 93 -6.05 2.78 5.85
C ALA A 93 -5.74 2.77 4.34
N LYS A 94 -6.12 1.68 3.65
CA LYS A 94 -5.93 1.54 2.20
C LYS A 94 -7.28 1.39 1.51
N ALA A 95 -7.53 2.20 0.48
CA ALA A 95 -8.70 2.03 -0.38
C ALA A 95 -8.50 0.79 -1.27
N ILE A 96 -9.48 -0.11 -1.26
CA ILE A 96 -9.48 -1.33 -2.09
C ILE A 96 -10.78 -1.35 -2.88
N PRO A 97 -10.73 -1.38 -4.23
CA PRO A 97 -11.93 -1.50 -5.05
C PRO A 97 -12.73 -2.77 -4.74
N THR A 98 -14.06 -2.67 -4.75
CA THR A 98 -14.97 -3.80 -4.47
C THR A 98 -14.82 -4.94 -5.50
N ALA A 99 -14.36 -4.65 -6.71
CA ALA A 99 -14.09 -5.65 -7.75
C ALA A 99 -12.82 -6.50 -7.46
N SER A 100 -11.92 -6.01 -6.60
CA SER A 100 -10.62 -6.61 -6.31
C SER A 100 -10.63 -7.43 -5.01
N LYS A 101 -11.67 -8.25 -4.78
CA LYS A 101 -11.82 -9.02 -3.53
C LYS A 101 -10.83 -10.19 -3.38
N ILE A 102 -10.32 -10.71 -4.50
CA ILE A 102 -9.44 -11.90 -4.55
C ILE A 102 -7.98 -11.51 -4.89
N SER A 103 -7.77 -10.41 -5.62
CA SER A 103 -6.43 -9.95 -6.03
C SER A 103 -6.08 -8.63 -5.36
N ASP A 104 -4.80 -8.42 -5.01
CA ASP A 104 -4.27 -7.10 -4.65
C ASP A 104 -4.07 -6.18 -5.88
N SER A 105 -4.74 -6.48 -7.00
CA SER A 105 -4.88 -5.58 -8.15
C SER A 105 -5.65 -4.32 -7.73
N ARG A 106 -4.99 -3.17 -7.78
CA ARG A 106 -5.62 -1.87 -7.52
C ARG A 106 -5.49 -1.01 -8.78
N PRO A 107 -6.34 -1.25 -9.78
CA PRO A 107 -6.36 -0.41 -10.97
C PRO A 107 -6.79 1.01 -10.57
N ILE A 108 -6.32 1.99 -11.34
CA ILE A 108 -6.90 3.32 -11.28
C ILE A 108 -8.34 3.22 -11.80
N ILE A 109 -9.29 3.75 -11.06
CA ILE A 109 -10.67 3.88 -11.52
C ILE A 109 -10.86 5.33 -11.98
N PHE A 110 -11.14 5.46 -13.26
CA PHE A 110 -11.44 6.73 -13.89
C PHE A 110 -12.92 6.77 -14.25
N HIS A 111 -13.63 7.80 -13.80
CA HIS A 111 -15.04 7.99 -14.11
C HIS A 111 -15.29 9.44 -14.52
N LYS A 112 -15.66 9.61 -15.80
CA LYS A 112 -16.30 10.83 -16.29
C LYS A 112 -17.80 10.66 -16.10
N GLY A 113 -18.47 11.69 -15.57
CA GLY A 113 -19.94 11.70 -15.47
C GLY A 113 -20.60 11.73 -16.85
N HIS A 114 -21.75 12.40 -16.97
CA HIS A 114 -22.33 12.66 -18.28
C HIS A 114 -21.31 13.36 -19.22
N SER A 115 -21.48 13.23 -20.53
CA SER A 115 -20.60 13.85 -21.54
C SER A 115 -20.28 15.32 -21.28
N ASP A 116 -21.23 16.05 -20.71
CA ASP A 116 -21.18 17.50 -20.47
C ASP A 116 -20.79 17.84 -19.02
N SER A 117 -20.50 16.82 -18.21
CA SER A 117 -20.04 16.98 -16.83
C SER A 117 -18.63 17.55 -16.81
N ARG A 118 -18.46 18.66 -16.09
CA ARG A 118 -17.15 19.22 -15.75
C ARG A 118 -16.49 18.51 -14.56
N VAL A 119 -17.18 17.54 -13.95
CA VAL A 119 -16.67 16.77 -12.82
C VAL A 119 -16.15 15.43 -13.33
N THR A 120 -14.88 15.16 -13.04
CA THR A 120 -14.20 13.89 -13.26
C THR A 120 -13.74 13.34 -11.93
N THR A 121 -14.01 12.06 -11.69
CA THR A 121 -13.57 11.35 -10.48
C THR A 121 -12.45 10.39 -10.84
N VAL A 122 -11.35 10.48 -10.09
CA VAL A 122 -10.23 9.54 -10.17
C VAL A 122 -10.05 8.92 -8.79
N LEU A 123 -10.22 7.60 -8.71
CA LEU A 123 -9.82 6.84 -7.53
C LEU A 123 -8.49 6.15 -7.83
N GLY A 124 -7.47 6.52 -7.06
CA GLY A 124 -6.10 6.06 -7.25
C GLY A 124 -5.93 4.55 -7.08
N GLY A 125 -4.89 4.03 -7.74
CA GLY A 125 -4.41 2.66 -7.59
C GLY A 125 -3.17 2.58 -6.71
N LYS A 126 -2.29 1.61 -6.99
CA LYS A 126 -0.93 1.58 -6.44
C LYS A 126 -0.07 2.68 -7.10
N ILE A 127 1.01 3.09 -6.44
CA ILE A 127 1.90 4.17 -6.92
C ILE A 127 2.63 3.81 -8.22
N ASP A 128 2.91 2.53 -8.44
CA ASP A 128 3.47 1.99 -9.69
C ASP A 128 2.55 2.28 -10.89
N ASN A 129 1.23 2.23 -10.68
CA ASN A 129 0.23 2.51 -11.71
C ASN A 129 0.01 4.01 -11.97
N ILE A 130 0.77 4.92 -11.34
CA ILE A 130 0.56 6.36 -11.51
C ILE A 130 0.68 6.81 -12.97
N TYR A 131 1.44 6.08 -13.79
CA TYR A 131 1.61 6.40 -15.20
C TYR A 131 0.39 6.01 -16.06
N ASP A 132 -0.37 4.99 -15.65
CA ASP A 132 -1.61 4.59 -16.31
C ASP A 132 -2.67 5.70 -16.22
N LEU A 133 -2.59 6.54 -15.17
CA LEU A 133 -3.45 7.71 -15.03
C LEU A 133 -3.37 8.63 -16.24
N PHE A 134 -2.18 8.87 -16.77
CA PHE A 134 -2.00 9.79 -17.89
C PHE A 134 -2.59 9.23 -19.18
N SER A 135 -2.53 7.91 -19.37
CA SER A 135 -3.21 7.24 -20.47
C SER A 135 -4.72 7.39 -20.34
N ALA A 136 -5.29 7.09 -19.16
CA ALA A 136 -6.72 7.25 -18.90
C ALA A 136 -7.20 8.69 -19.08
N ILE A 137 -6.43 9.69 -18.62
CA ILE A 137 -6.75 11.12 -18.79
C ILE A 137 -6.78 11.49 -20.28
N ARG A 138 -5.76 11.15 -21.06
CA ARG A 138 -5.71 11.50 -22.49
C ARG A 138 -6.83 10.87 -23.30
N GLU A 139 -7.23 9.64 -22.94
CA GLU A 139 -8.32 8.93 -23.60
C GLU A 139 -9.69 9.53 -23.30
N ASN A 140 -9.91 10.06 -22.10
CA ASN A 140 -11.24 10.47 -21.63
C ASN A 140 -11.45 12.00 -21.55
N LEU A 141 -10.36 12.77 -21.54
CA LEU A 141 -10.35 14.24 -21.44
C LEU A 141 -9.50 14.84 -22.57
N PRO A 142 -10.11 15.13 -23.74
CA PRO A 142 -9.42 15.73 -24.89
C PRO A 142 -8.69 17.04 -24.55
N GLU A 143 -9.26 17.84 -23.64
CA GLU A 143 -8.66 19.07 -23.12
C GLU A 143 -7.33 18.84 -22.38
N CYS A 144 -7.09 17.60 -21.91
CA CYS A 144 -5.88 17.17 -21.24
C CYS A 144 -4.99 16.29 -22.13
N ALA A 145 -5.10 16.37 -23.46
CA ALA A 145 -4.30 15.57 -24.39
C ALA A 145 -2.78 15.69 -24.19
N ALA A 146 -2.29 16.82 -23.65
CA ALA A 146 -0.88 17.05 -23.33
C ALA A 146 -0.43 16.47 -21.96
N ALA A 147 -1.31 15.78 -21.23
CA ALA A 147 -0.98 15.21 -19.93
C ALA A 147 0.08 14.11 -20.05
N HIS A 148 1.15 14.22 -19.27
CA HIS A 148 2.30 13.32 -19.32
C HIS A 148 3.04 13.29 -17.96
N GLY A 149 3.84 12.24 -17.74
CA GLY A 149 4.49 11.96 -16.45
C GLY A 149 5.44 13.04 -15.93
N ARG A 150 5.95 13.94 -16.79
CA ARG A 150 6.78 15.09 -16.34
C ARG A 150 6.01 16.06 -15.45
N LEU A 151 4.68 16.00 -15.45
CA LEU A 151 3.85 16.79 -14.53
C LEU A 151 3.93 16.29 -13.07
N VAL A 152 4.35 15.04 -12.84
CA VAL A 152 4.45 14.44 -11.48
C VAL A 152 5.64 15.01 -10.70
N VAL A 153 6.75 15.27 -11.37
CA VAL A 153 8.00 15.76 -10.76
C VAL A 153 7.98 17.28 -10.49
N GLY A 154 6.84 17.94 -10.72
CA GLY A 154 6.74 19.40 -10.75
C GLY A 154 7.46 19.98 -11.97
N ARG A 155 7.11 21.21 -12.37
CA ARG A 155 7.94 21.94 -13.36
C ARG A 155 9.34 22.06 -12.75
N GLN A 156 10.31 21.30 -13.27
CA GLN A 156 11.69 21.73 -13.12
C GLN A 156 11.75 23.11 -13.78
N ALA A 157 12.02 24.13 -12.97
CA ALA A 157 12.35 25.45 -13.48
C ALA A 157 13.52 25.26 -14.44
N VAL A 158 13.30 25.63 -15.70
CA VAL A 158 14.37 25.91 -16.66
C VAL A 158 15.07 27.18 -16.20
#